data_AF-A0A7K3FVS5-F1
#
_entry.id   AF-A0A7K3FVS5-F1
#
_cell.length_a   1.000
_cell.length_b   1.000
_cell.length_c   1.000
_cell.angle_alpha   90.00
_cell.angle_beta   90.00
_cell.angle_gamma   90.00
#
_symmetry.space_group_name_H-M   'P 1'
#
loop_
_entity.id
_entity.type
_entity.pdbx_description
1 polymer ?
#
loop_
_entity_poly.entity_id
_entity_poly.type
_entity_poly.pdbx_seq_one_letter_code
_entity_poly.pdbx_strand_id
1 'polypeptide(L)'
;MPAITQSDLDQLMSDHPTLTSEGYGRSTLVAASKEPDLRADLASDLTSVQEAAAWIAELGWASAVSDDSPSSYHLKHVMEEATGRYVTNGAFIAAALLAGVPVKLNGLNPPIGVSRQSLPTA
;
A
#
# COMPACT_ATOMS: atom_id res chain seq x y z
N MET A 1 -11.62 -2.12 12.34
CA MET A 1 -10.48 -3.05 12.38
C MET A 1 -9.76 -2.89 13.71
N PRO A 2 -9.11 -3.95 14.24
CA PRO A 2 -8.12 -3.77 15.31
C PRO A 2 -7.00 -2.83 14.86
N ALA A 3 -6.35 -2.14 15.80
CA ALA A 3 -5.26 -1.24 15.49
C ALA A 3 -4.05 -2.03 14.94
N ILE A 4 -3.53 -1.63 13.78
CA ILE A 4 -2.31 -2.18 13.21
C ILE A 4 -1.13 -1.82 14.12
N THR A 5 -0.34 -2.80 14.51
CA THR A 5 0.84 -2.65 15.37
C THR A 5 2.14 -2.75 14.57
N GLN A 6 3.26 -2.36 15.19
CA GLN A 6 4.59 -2.58 14.60
C GLN A 6 4.83 -4.08 14.33
N SER A 7 4.36 -4.97 15.22
CA SER A 7 4.51 -6.42 15.03
C SER A 7 3.77 -6.93 13.80
N ASP A 8 2.63 -6.33 13.45
CA ASP A 8 1.88 -6.71 12.25
C ASP A 8 2.63 -6.27 10.99
N LEU A 9 3.20 -5.06 11.00
CA LEU A 9 4.02 -4.54 9.92
C LEU A 9 5.30 -5.36 9.75
N ASP A 10 6.00 -5.67 10.83
CA ASP A 10 7.22 -6.49 10.82
C ASP A 10 6.93 -7.89 10.26
N GLN A 11 5.84 -8.52 10.69
CA GLN A 11 5.41 -9.82 10.20
C GLN A 11 5.07 -9.76 8.70
N LEU A 12 4.29 -8.76 8.28
CA LEU A 12 3.98 -8.55 6.86
C LEU A 12 5.27 -8.39 6.04
N MET A 13 6.21 -7.58 6.49
CA MET A 13 7.47 -7.37 5.79
C MET A 13 8.37 -8.60 5.79
N SER A 14 8.22 -9.50 6.76
CA SER A 14 8.86 -10.83 6.72
C SER A 14 8.24 -11.71 5.64
N ASP A 15 6.92 -11.72 5.53
CA ASP A 15 6.18 -12.53 4.55
C ASP A 15 6.30 -11.97 3.11
N HIS A 16 6.60 -10.68 3.00
CA HIS A 16 6.75 -9.94 1.75
C HIS A 16 8.16 -9.32 1.62
N PRO A 17 9.21 -10.12 1.37
CA PRO A 17 10.60 -9.66 1.44
C PRO A 17 10.96 -8.60 0.39
N THR A 18 10.18 -8.49 -0.69
CA THR A 18 10.37 -7.49 -1.75
C THR A 18 9.46 -6.27 -1.60
N LEU A 19 8.72 -6.15 -0.49
CA LEU A 19 7.96 -4.94 -0.18
C LEU A 19 8.89 -3.90 0.45
N THR A 20 8.90 -2.70 -0.14
CA THR A 20 9.72 -1.55 0.26
C THR A 20 8.89 -0.28 0.20
N SER A 21 9.40 0.87 0.67
CA SER A 21 8.69 2.16 0.60
C SER A 21 8.29 2.57 -0.84
N GLU A 22 9.04 2.14 -1.85
CA GLU A 22 8.73 2.41 -3.27
C GLU A 22 7.59 1.55 -3.83
N GLY A 23 7.29 0.40 -3.21
CA GLY A 23 6.28 -0.54 -3.69
C GLY A 23 6.68 -2.00 -3.57
N TYR A 24 6.11 -2.85 -4.41
CA TYR A 24 6.32 -4.32 -4.37
C TYR A 24 7.25 -4.83 -5.48
N GLY A 25 8.31 -5.54 -5.12
CA GLY A 25 9.30 -6.00 -6.09
C GLY A 25 10.42 -4.99 -6.29
N ARG A 26 11.24 -5.22 -7.31
CA ARG A 26 12.41 -4.38 -7.58
C ARG A 26 12.06 -3.23 -8.52
N SER A 27 12.36 -2.01 -8.10
CA SER A 27 12.32 -0.84 -8.98
C SER A 27 13.51 -0.89 -9.96
N THR A 28 13.26 -0.66 -11.24
CA THR A 28 14.34 -0.51 -12.25
C THR A 28 14.97 0.88 -12.21
N LEU A 29 14.35 1.83 -11.51
CA LEU A 29 14.80 3.21 -11.37
C LEU A 29 15.70 3.42 -10.16
N VAL A 30 15.68 2.48 -9.22
CA VAL A 30 16.45 2.55 -7.98
C VAL A 30 17.60 1.52 -8.03
N ALA A 31 18.78 1.97 -7.64
CA ALA A 31 19.93 1.07 -7.52
C ALA A 31 19.65 -0.02 -6.47
N ALA A 32 20.01 -1.27 -6.76
CA ALA A 32 19.79 -2.39 -5.83
C ALA A 32 20.40 -2.16 -4.43
N SER A 33 21.50 -1.40 -4.35
CA SER A 33 22.13 -1.03 -3.09
C SER A 33 21.25 -0.18 -2.17
N LYS A 34 20.15 0.38 -2.69
CA LYS A 34 19.17 1.16 -1.93
C LYS A 34 18.00 0.34 -1.40
N GLU A 35 17.83 -0.92 -1.82
CA GLU A 35 16.74 -1.76 -1.31
C GLU A 35 16.73 -1.90 0.22
N PRO A 36 17.88 -2.06 0.91
CA PRO A 36 17.90 -2.09 2.37
C PRO A 36 17.42 -0.79 3.01
N ASP A 37 17.80 0.36 2.44
CA ASP A 37 17.36 1.69 2.91
C ASP A 37 15.84 1.80 2.74
N LEU A 38 15.30 1.49 1.55
CA LEU A 38 13.87 1.56 1.27
C LEU A 38 13.03 0.59 2.12
N ARG A 39 13.60 -0.55 2.48
CA ARG A 39 12.96 -1.50 3.38
C ARG A 39 13.00 -0.99 4.82
N ALA A 40 14.09 -0.38 5.27
CA ALA A 40 14.17 0.24 6.59
C ALA A 40 13.21 1.43 6.71
N ASP A 41 13.08 2.24 5.65
CA ASP A 41 12.15 3.37 5.58
C ASP A 41 10.72 2.87 5.85
N LEU A 42 10.25 1.86 5.10
CA LEU A 42 8.92 1.29 5.31
C LEU A 42 8.76 0.70 6.72
N ALA A 43 9.76 -0.03 7.21
CA ALA A 43 9.69 -0.65 8.54
C ALA A 43 9.53 0.40 9.66
N SER A 44 10.02 1.62 9.45
CA SER A 44 9.89 2.73 10.40
C SER A 44 8.63 3.60 10.20
N ASP A 45 7.85 3.35 9.14
CA ASP A 45 6.72 4.20 8.72
C ASP A 45 5.35 3.64 9.13
N LEU A 46 5.23 3.16 10.37
CA LEU A 46 3.99 2.60 10.89
C LEU A 46 2.82 3.61 10.85
N THR A 47 3.10 4.90 11.09
CA THR A 47 2.08 5.95 11.08
C THR A 47 1.39 6.05 9.73
N SER A 48 2.13 6.11 8.62
CA SER A 48 1.51 6.20 7.30
C SER A 48 0.78 4.90 6.91
N VAL A 49 1.25 3.74 7.36
CA VAL A 49 0.50 2.47 7.21
C VAL A 49 -0.84 2.52 7.94
N GLN A 50 -0.86 3.03 9.17
CA GLN A 50 -2.10 3.17 9.96
C GLN A 50 -3.06 4.19 9.33
N GLU A 51 -2.55 5.34 8.87
CA GLU A 51 -3.36 6.36 8.21
C GLU A 51 -3.97 5.84 6.91
N ALA A 52 -3.18 5.14 6.08
CA ALA A 52 -3.69 4.50 4.89
C ALA A 52 -4.72 3.41 5.20
N ALA A 53 -4.50 2.59 6.23
CA ALA A 53 -5.44 1.55 6.63
C ALA A 53 -6.77 2.14 7.14
N ALA A 54 -6.73 3.26 7.85
CA ALA A 54 -7.93 3.98 8.28
C ALA A 54 -8.71 4.52 7.08
N TRP A 55 -8.03 5.17 6.14
CA TRP A 55 -8.66 5.63 4.89
C TRP A 55 -9.23 4.48 4.07
N ILE A 56 -8.50 3.36 4.00
CA ILE A 56 -8.97 2.13 3.36
C ILE A 56 -10.25 1.66 4.04
N ALA A 57 -10.31 1.56 5.36
CA ALA A 57 -11.50 1.07 6.06
C ALA A 57 -12.79 1.88 5.78
N GLU A 58 -12.69 3.12 5.29
CA GLU A 58 -13.82 3.98 4.93
C GLU A 58 -14.34 3.75 3.50
N LEU A 59 -13.59 3.05 2.65
CA LEU A 59 -13.94 2.83 1.24
C LEU A 59 -14.63 1.47 1.00
N GLY A 60 -15.43 1.41 -0.07
CA GLY A 60 -16.05 0.18 -0.57
C GLY A 60 -15.07 -0.65 -1.42
N TRP A 61 -14.37 -1.60 -0.81
CA TRP A 61 -13.43 -2.49 -1.52
C TRP A 61 -14.15 -3.63 -2.21
N ALA A 62 -13.60 -4.06 -3.34
CA ALA A 62 -14.08 -5.22 -4.07
C ALA A 62 -13.55 -6.51 -3.44
N SER A 63 -14.29 -7.61 -3.58
CA SER A 63 -13.86 -8.93 -3.11
C SER A 63 -12.74 -9.56 -3.95
N ALA A 64 -12.39 -8.96 -5.10
CA ALA A 64 -11.33 -9.43 -5.99
C ALA A 64 -10.71 -8.27 -6.78
N VAL A 65 -9.49 -8.48 -7.25
CA VAL A 65 -8.84 -7.61 -8.27
C VAL A 65 -9.41 -7.96 -9.65
N SER A 66 -9.77 -6.94 -10.43
CA SER A 66 -10.17 -7.05 -11.83
C SER A 66 -9.15 -6.34 -12.73
N ASP A 67 -9.27 -6.52 -14.05
CA ASP A 67 -8.41 -5.80 -15.02
C ASP A 67 -8.62 -4.28 -14.99
N ASP A 68 -9.75 -3.82 -14.45
CA ASP A 68 -10.07 -2.41 -14.25
C ASP A 68 -9.63 -1.84 -12.90
N SER A 69 -9.07 -2.68 -12.02
CA SER A 69 -8.63 -2.26 -10.70
C SER A 69 -7.48 -1.25 -10.82
N PRO A 70 -7.57 -0.11 -10.10
CA PRO A 70 -6.50 0.89 -10.09
C PRO A 70 -5.24 0.34 -9.44
N SER A 71 -4.08 0.88 -9.83
CA SER A 71 -2.81 0.58 -9.19
C SER A 71 -2.71 1.19 -7.79
N SER A 72 -1.90 0.59 -6.93
CA SER A 72 -1.55 1.16 -5.62
C SER A 72 -1.03 2.59 -5.74
N TYR A 73 -0.23 2.87 -6.77
CA TYR A 73 0.33 4.19 -7.03
C TYR A 73 -0.75 5.24 -7.35
N HIS A 74 -1.79 4.85 -8.10
CA HIS A 74 -2.92 5.74 -8.33
C HIS A 74 -3.70 5.98 -7.04
N LEU A 75 -4.01 4.91 -6.30
CA LEU A 75 -4.82 5.01 -5.08
C LEU A 75 -4.14 5.80 -3.96
N LYS A 76 -2.82 5.68 -3.81
CA LYS A 76 -2.10 6.52 -2.84
C LYS A 76 -2.24 8.00 -3.18
N HIS A 77 -2.22 8.38 -4.46
CA HIS A 77 -2.38 9.77 -4.87
C HIS A 77 -3.80 10.26 -4.64
N VAL A 78 -4.81 9.41 -4.87
CA VAL A 78 -6.20 9.73 -4.53
C VAL A 78 -6.35 9.97 -3.01
N MET A 79 -5.70 9.15 -2.17
CA MET A 79 -5.65 9.38 -0.73
C MET A 79 -4.93 10.68 -0.37
N GLU A 80 -3.76 10.94 -0.98
CA GLU A 80 -2.97 12.15 -0.76
C GLU A 80 -3.77 13.41 -1.08
N GLU A 81 -4.50 13.41 -2.20
CA GLU A 81 -5.37 14.51 -2.62
C GLU A 81 -6.56 14.69 -1.67
N ALA A 82 -7.22 13.59 -1.27
CA ALA A 82 -8.38 13.65 -0.39
C ALA A 82 -8.06 14.08 1.04
N THR A 83 -6.86 13.75 1.54
CA THR A 83 -6.49 13.93 2.95
C THR A 83 -5.46 15.02 3.19
N GLY A 84 -4.73 15.43 2.14
CA GLY A 84 -3.57 16.32 2.25
C GLY A 84 -2.34 15.68 2.91
N ARG A 85 -2.33 14.36 3.09
CA ARG A 85 -1.25 13.62 3.77
C ARG A 85 -0.49 12.76 2.78
N TYR A 86 0.84 12.90 2.77
CA TYR A 86 1.72 12.06 1.97
C TYR A 86 1.78 10.63 2.51
N VAL A 87 1.78 9.63 1.62
CA VAL A 87 2.03 8.23 1.96
C VAL A 87 2.88 7.55 0.90
N THR A 88 3.88 6.77 1.33
CA THR A 88 4.69 5.99 0.39
C THR A 88 3.85 4.91 -0.29
N ASN A 89 4.21 4.51 -1.52
CA ASN A 89 3.50 3.45 -2.22
C ASN A 89 3.58 2.12 -1.46
N GLY A 90 4.73 1.84 -0.84
CA GLY A 90 4.93 0.70 0.06
C GLY A 90 3.99 0.70 1.25
N ALA A 91 3.87 1.83 1.94
CA ALA A 91 2.98 1.95 3.10
C ALA A 91 1.50 1.74 2.71
N PHE A 92 1.09 2.26 1.54
CA PHE A 92 -0.26 2.03 1.03
C PHE A 92 -0.54 0.56 0.70
N ILE A 93 0.42 -0.13 0.04
CA ILE A 93 0.30 -1.58 -0.23
C ILE A 93 0.26 -2.37 1.08
N ALA A 94 1.11 -2.01 2.05
CA ALA A 94 1.14 -2.67 3.36
C ALA A 94 -0.20 -2.56 4.08
N ALA A 95 -0.78 -1.36 4.08
CA ALA A 95 -2.10 -1.09 4.63
C ALA A 95 -3.19 -1.94 3.96
N ALA A 96 -3.19 -2.04 2.63
CA ALA A 96 -4.16 -2.86 1.90
C ALA A 96 -4.04 -4.35 2.23
N LEU A 97 -2.82 -4.89 2.31
CA LEU A 97 -2.57 -6.28 2.69
C LEU A 97 -3.04 -6.57 4.12
N LEU A 98 -2.73 -5.69 5.08
CA LEU A 98 -3.15 -5.82 6.48
C LEU A 98 -4.66 -5.64 6.67
N ALA A 99 -5.30 -4.86 5.80
CA ALA A 99 -6.76 -4.71 5.76
C ALA A 99 -7.48 -5.90 5.09
N GLY A 100 -6.73 -6.88 4.56
CA GLY A 100 -7.30 -8.03 3.84
C GLY A 100 -7.91 -7.65 2.49
N VAL A 101 -7.54 -6.49 1.94
CA VAL A 101 -7.97 -6.05 0.61
C VAL A 101 -7.21 -6.88 -0.43
N PRO A 102 -7.87 -7.39 -1.48
CA PRO A 102 -7.19 -8.11 -2.55
C PRO A 102 -6.13 -7.24 -3.24
N VAL A 103 -4.88 -7.72 -3.27
CA VAL A 103 -3.76 -7.08 -3.98
C VAL A 103 -3.12 -8.09 -4.93
N LYS A 104 -2.96 -7.74 -6.21
CA LYS A 104 -2.28 -8.58 -7.20
C LYS A 104 -0.81 -8.20 -7.28
N LEU A 105 0.03 -8.87 -6.50
CA LEU A 105 1.46 -8.58 -6.32
C LEU A 105 2.31 -8.94 -7.56
N ASN A 106 2.16 -8.19 -8.66
CA ASN A 106 2.77 -8.46 -9.97
C ASN A 106 3.82 -7.42 -10.41
N GLY A 107 4.18 -6.48 -9.54
CA GLY A 107 5.17 -5.44 -9.83
C GLY A 107 5.07 -4.27 -8.86
N LEU A 108 5.86 -3.22 -9.11
CA LEU A 108 6.06 -2.08 -8.20
C LEU A 108 4.74 -1.43 -7.74
N ASN A 109 3.78 -1.34 -8.65
CA ASN A 109 2.50 -0.67 -8.45
C ASN A 109 1.35 -1.68 -8.63
N PRO A 110 1.21 -2.68 -7.74
CA PRO A 110 0.24 -3.75 -7.94
C PRO A 110 -1.19 -3.19 -7.96
N PRO A 111 -2.09 -3.75 -8.79
CA PRO A 111 -3.50 -3.37 -8.73
C PRO A 111 -4.15 -3.87 -7.43
N ILE A 112 -5.05 -3.04 -6.89
CA ILE A 112 -5.75 -3.27 -5.63
C ILE A 112 -7.26 -3.31 -5.88
N GLY A 113 -7.93 -4.28 -5.26
CA GLY A 113 -9.36 -4.55 -5.43
C GLY A 113 -10.25 -3.43 -4.91
N VAL A 114 -10.45 -2.39 -5.70
CA VAL A 114 -11.37 -1.28 -5.44
C VAL A 114 -12.54 -1.33 -6.41
N SER A 115 -13.75 -1.08 -5.91
CA SER A 115 -14.84 -0.65 -6.78
C SER A 115 -14.62 0.79 -7.20
N ARG A 116 -14.43 1.09 -8.50
CA ARG A 116 -14.26 2.48 -8.98
C ARG A 116 -15.40 3.41 -8.56
N GLN A 117 -16.60 2.86 -8.32
CA GLN A 117 -17.76 3.62 -7.86
C GLN A 117 -17.65 4.09 -6.40
N SER A 118 -16.68 3.53 -5.65
CA SER A 118 -16.42 3.85 -4.25
C SER A 118 -15.27 4.85 -4.08
N LEU A 119 -14.59 5.23 -5.16
CA LEU A 119 -13.57 6.27 -5.10
C LEU A 119 -14.26 7.65 -5.03
N PRO A 120 -13.75 8.58 -4.20
CA PRO A 120 -14.19 9.96 -4.23
C PRO A 120 -14.04 10.50 -5.67
N THR A 121 -15.10 11.07 -6.22
CA THR A 121 -14.97 11.89 -7.43
C THR A 121 -14.13 13.12 -7.08
N ALA A 122 -13.10 13.37 -7.90
CA ALA A 122 -12.35 14.62 -7.90
C ALA A 122 -13.27 15.84 -8.12
#